data_AF-A0A966VSF7-F1
#
_entry.id   AF-A0A966VSF7-F1
#
_cell.length_a   1.000
_cell.length_b   1.000
_cell.length_c   1.000
_cell.angle_alpha   90.00
_cell.angle_beta   90.00
_cell.angle_gamma   90.00
#
_symmetry.space_group_name_H-M   'P 1'
#
loop_
_entity.id
_entity.type
_entity.pdbx_description
1 polymer ?
#
loop_
_entity_poly.entity_id
_entity_poly.type
_entity_poly.pdbx_seq_one_letter_code
_entity_poly.pdbx_strand_id
1 'polypeptide(L)'
;MLDIKLIRKEPEVVQKRLRLKDPKIDLAPLIKADKEWQAITPKLENLRAEKNRLAKEVGFKKAKNEDSSKEIERMSALKTQEAELSKEQASLEETVKTLLSEYPNLPFSGTGMLKDCSKVTSCFLVLKEWIF
;
A
#
# COMPACT_ATOMS: atom_id res chain seq x y z
N MET A 1 5.59 -4.52 -11.64
CA MET A 1 4.98 -3.57 -10.68
C MET A 1 6.02 -3.23 -9.63
N LEU A 2 6.13 -1.98 -9.21
CA LEU A 2 7.05 -1.59 -8.12
C LEU A 2 6.70 -2.38 -6.86
N ASP A 3 7.70 -2.97 -6.19
CA ASP A 3 7.46 -3.66 -4.93
C ASP A 3 7.32 -2.65 -3.78
N ILE A 4 6.12 -2.58 -3.19
CA ILE A 4 5.81 -1.72 -2.05
C ILE A 4 6.71 -2.02 -0.84
N LYS A 5 7.19 -3.26 -0.68
CA LYS A 5 8.11 -3.64 0.40
C LYS A 5 9.44 -2.89 0.30
N LEU A 6 9.91 -2.63 -0.91
CA LEU A 6 11.15 -1.90 -1.15
C LEU A 6 10.97 -0.42 -0.81
N ILE A 7 9.82 0.16 -1.18
CA ILE A 7 9.46 1.55 -0.84
C ILE A 7 9.40 1.73 0.68
N ARG A 8 8.90 0.73 1.42
CA ARG A 8 8.84 0.76 2.89
C ARG A 8 10.21 0.66 3.56
N LYS A 9 11.10 -0.17 3.03
CA LYS A 9 12.45 -0.36 3.61
C LYS A 9 13.36 0.83 3.35
N GLU A 10 13.38 1.33 2.11
CA GLU A 10 14.34 2.36 1.68
C GLU A 10 13.66 3.42 0.81
N PRO A 11 12.73 4.23 1.36
CA PRO A 11 11.98 5.22 0.59
C PRO A 11 12.89 6.24 -0.10
N GLU A 12 13.96 6.68 0.57
CA GLU A 12 14.90 7.67 0.01
C GLU A 12 15.69 7.12 -1.19
N VAL A 13 16.12 5.86 -1.14
CA VAL A 13 16.88 5.23 -2.22
C VAL A 13 15.99 5.05 -3.44
N VAL A 14 14.76 4.59 -3.23
CA VAL A 14 13.74 4.45 -4.29
C VAL A 14 13.43 5.82 -4.90
N GLN A 15 13.24 6.86 -4.09
CA GLN A 15 12.98 8.21 -4.58
C GLN A 15 14.13 8.74 -5.44
N LYS A 16 15.38 8.59 -4.99
CA LYS A 16 16.56 9.00 -5.76
C LYS A 16 16.64 8.29 -7.11
N ARG A 17 16.37 6.98 -7.15
CA ARG A 17 16.37 6.19 -8.40
C ARG A 17 15.25 6.57 -9.34
N LEU A 18 14.05 6.86 -8.83
CA LEU A 18 12.93 7.32 -9.65
C LEU A 18 13.20 8.72 -10.22
N ARG A 19 13.85 9.60 -9.45
CA ARG A 19 14.26 10.95 -9.91
C ARG A 19 15.27 10.94 -11.06
N LEU A 20 16.03 9.86 -11.24
CA LEU A 20 16.89 9.69 -12.42
C LEU A 20 16.08 9.59 -13.72
N LYS A 21 14.83 9.10 -13.64
CA LYS A 21 13.94 8.96 -14.78
C LYS A 21 12.98 10.14 -14.92
N ASP A 22 12.41 10.60 -13.81
CA ASP A 22 11.58 11.80 -13.76
C ASP A 22 11.84 12.59 -12.47
N PRO A 23 12.45 13.79 -12.57
CA PRO A 23 12.84 14.60 -11.41
C PRO A 23 11.64 15.14 -10.61
N LYS A 24 10.42 15.11 -11.15
CA LYS A 24 9.20 15.61 -10.51
C LYS A 24 8.51 14.58 -9.60
N ILE A 25 8.96 13.32 -9.60
CA ILE A 25 8.35 12.27 -8.78
C ILE A 25 8.54 12.55 -7.29
N ASP A 26 7.41 12.58 -6.57
CA ASP A 26 7.37 12.61 -5.12
C ASP A 26 6.68 11.35 -4.55
N LEU A 27 7.34 10.70 -3.60
CA LEU A 27 6.84 9.50 -2.90
C LEU A 27 6.19 9.84 -1.55
N ALA A 28 6.28 11.08 -1.08
CA ALA A 28 5.65 11.51 0.17
C ALA A 28 4.15 11.17 0.26
N PRO A 29 3.30 11.41 -0.75
CA PRO A 29 1.87 11.07 -0.66
C PRO A 29 1.64 9.56 -0.56
N LEU A 30 2.41 8.76 -1.30
CA LEU A 30 2.33 7.30 -1.25
C LEU A 30 2.70 6.77 0.14
N ILE A 31 3.80 7.26 0.73
CA ILE A 31 4.26 6.84 2.05
C ILE A 31 3.23 7.23 3.12
N LYS A 32 2.60 8.40 2.99
CA LYS A 32 1.55 8.84 3.91
C LYS A 32 0.32 7.92 3.85
N ALA A 33 -0.19 7.66 2.64
CA ALA A 33 -1.35 6.79 2.45
C ALA A 33 -1.09 5.34 2.93
N ASP A 34 0.12 4.81 2.67
CA ASP A 34 0.51 3.49 3.16
C ASP A 34 0.58 3.42 4.70
N LYS A 35 1.09 4.47 5.36
CA LYS A 35 1.13 4.57 6.83
C LYS A 35 -0.28 4.63 7.43
N GLU A 36 -1.17 5.42 6.83
CA GLU A 36 -2.57 5.52 7.29
C GLU A 36 -3.29 4.18 7.13
N TRP A 37 -3.11 3.50 6.00
CA TRP A 37 -3.66 2.16 5.76
C TRP A 37 -3.17 1.14 6.79
N GLN A 38 -1.86 1.13 7.09
CA GLN A 38 -1.30 0.28 8.13
C GLN A 38 -1.82 0.64 9.53
N ALA A 39 -2.04 1.91 9.82
CA ALA A 39 -2.55 2.36 11.12
C ALA A 39 -4.02 1.99 11.36
N ILE A 40 -4.81 1.75 10.30
CA ILE A 40 -6.22 1.31 10.43
C ILE A 40 -6.32 -0.16 10.82
N THR A 41 -5.38 -1.00 10.37
CA THR A 41 -5.39 -2.44 10.67
C THR A 41 -5.46 -2.74 12.18
N PRO A 42 -4.58 -2.21 13.06
CA PRO A 42 -4.68 -2.44 14.49
C PRO A 42 -5.95 -1.83 15.11
N LYS A 43 -6.49 -0.74 14.55
CA LYS A 43 -7.76 -0.15 15.02
C LYS A 43 -8.93 -1.11 14.78
N LEU A 44 -9.00 -1.71 13.59
CA LEU A 44 -10.02 -2.71 13.27
C LEU A 44 -9.90 -3.95 14.17
N GLU A 45 -8.69 -4.43 14.43
CA GLU A 45 -8.48 -5.56 15.34
C GLU A 45 -8.92 -5.23 16.77
N ASN A 46 -8.61 -4.03 17.27
CA ASN A 46 -9.07 -3.57 18.58
C ASN A 46 -10.60 -3.48 18.67
N LEU A 47 -11.27 -2.97 17.63
CA LEU A 47 -12.73 -2.92 17.57
C LEU A 47 -13.37 -4.31 17.54
N ARG A 48 -12.77 -5.24 16.80
CA ARG A 48 -13.20 -6.65 16.76
C ARG A 48 -13.03 -7.32 18.12
N ALA A 49 -11.91 -7.07 18.80
CA ALA A 49 -11.65 -7.57 20.14
C ALA A 49 -12.68 -7.02 21.15
N GLU A 50 -12.96 -5.72 21.11
CA GLU A 50 -13.94 -5.07 22.00
C GLU A 50 -15.37 -5.58 21.74
N LYS A 51 -15.76 -5.73 20.47
CA LYS A 51 -17.04 -6.33 20.08
C LYS A 51 -17.18 -7.76 20.63
N ASN A 52 -16.13 -8.57 20.50
CA ASN A 52 -16.15 -9.95 21.00
C ASN A 52 -16.20 -10.01 22.53
N ARG A 53 -15.54 -9.07 23.22
CA ARG A 53 -15.63 -8.92 24.68
C ARG A 53 -17.06 -8.59 25.11
N LEU A 54 -17.67 -7.57 24.50
CA LEU A 54 -19.05 -7.19 24.79
C LEU A 54 -20.03 -8.32 24.49
N ALA A 55 -19.83 -9.08 23.41
CA ALA A 55 -20.66 -10.23 23.09
C ALA A 55 -20.65 -11.30 24.20
N LYS A 56 -19.48 -11.55 24.82
CA LYS A 56 -19.37 -12.45 25.98
C LYS A 56 -20.07 -11.88 27.21
N GLU A 57 -19.90 -10.59 27.49
CA GLU A 57 -20.57 -9.92 28.62
C GLU A 57 -22.10 -9.95 28.48
N VAL A 58 -22.63 -9.71 27.26
CA VAL A 58 -24.07 -9.85 26.96
C VAL A 58 -24.55 -11.29 27.18
N GLY A 59 -23.80 -12.30 26.74
CA GLY A 59 -24.15 -13.71 26.97
C GLY A 59 -24.24 -14.04 28.46
N PHE A 60 -23.30 -13.54 29.26
CA PHE A 60 -23.29 -13.75 30.70
C PHE A 60 -24.44 -13.04 31.42
N LYS A 61 -24.74 -11.79 31.06
CA LYS A 61 -25.87 -11.03 31.63
C LYS A 61 -27.22 -11.65 31.29
N LYS A 62 -27.39 -12.10 30.04
CA LYS A 62 -28.59 -12.85 29.62
C LYS A 62 -28.77 -14.14 30.41
N ALA A 63 -27.69 -14.88 30.68
CA ALA A 63 -27.74 -16.08 31.52
C ALA A 63 -28.16 -15.78 32.97
N LYS A 64 -27.89 -14.56 33.47
CA LYS A 64 -28.31 -14.07 34.80
C LYS A 64 -29.68 -13.39 34.82
N ASN A 65 -30.40 -13.32 33.69
CA ASN A 65 -31.63 -12.52 33.52
C ASN A 65 -31.45 -11.02 33.84
N GLU A 66 -30.24 -10.47 33.64
CA GLU A 66 -29.95 -9.04 33.78
C GLU A 66 -30.19 -8.29 32.46
N ASP A 67 -30.60 -7.02 32.54
CA ASP A 67 -30.76 -6.17 31.35
C ASP A 67 -29.41 -5.93 30.65
N SER A 68 -29.40 -6.19 29.35
CA SER A 68 -28.22 -6.11 28.47
C SER A 68 -28.42 -5.11 27.32
N SER A 69 -29.47 -4.29 27.37
CA SER A 69 -29.85 -3.39 26.28
C SER A 69 -28.74 -2.37 25.94
N LYS A 70 -28.05 -1.86 26.96
CA LYS A 70 -26.93 -0.91 26.80
C LYS A 70 -25.73 -1.51 26.08
N GLU A 71 -25.38 -2.76 26.38
CA GLU A 71 -24.27 -3.45 25.73
C GLU A 71 -24.60 -3.83 24.27
N ILE A 72 -25.87 -4.13 23.98
CA ILE A 72 -26.36 -4.38 22.62
C ILE A 72 -26.27 -3.09 21.77
N GLU A 73 -26.65 -1.94 22.33
CA GLU A 73 -26.50 -0.64 21.67
C GLU A 73 -25.02 -0.32 21.38
N ARG A 74 -24.14 -0.53 22.36
CA ARG A 74 -22.68 -0.35 22.17
C ARG A 74 -22.13 -1.27 21.08
N MET A 75 -22.55 -2.53 21.04
CA MET A 75 -22.15 -3.48 20.01
C MET A 75 -22.59 -3.01 18.61
N SER A 76 -23.80 -2.44 18.49
CA SER A 76 -24.29 -1.86 17.23
C SER A 76 -23.44 -0.67 16.81
N ALA A 77 -23.10 0.24 17.74
CA ALA A 77 -22.23 1.38 17.47
C ALA A 77 -20.82 0.94 17.00
N LEU A 78 -20.22 -0.06 17.65
CA LEU A 78 -18.93 -0.61 17.23
C LEU A 78 -18.99 -1.24 15.83
N LYS A 79 -20.11 -1.88 15.47
CA LYS A 79 -20.30 -2.43 14.12
C LYS A 79 -20.34 -1.33 13.05
N THR A 80 -20.96 -0.20 13.36
CA THR A 80 -20.95 0.97 12.46
C THR A 80 -19.54 1.53 12.30
N GLN A 81 -18.81 1.70 13.40
CA GLN A 81 -17.41 2.16 13.35
C GLN A 81 -16.49 1.19 12.60
N GLU A 82 -16.67 -0.11 12.77
CA GLU A 82 -15.95 -1.15 12.01
C GLU A 82 -16.20 -1.00 10.50
N ALA A 83 -17.45 -0.75 10.10
CA ALA A 83 -17.82 -0.54 8.71
C ALA A 83 -17.24 0.76 8.12
N GLU A 84 -17.21 1.85 8.89
CA GLU A 84 -16.62 3.13 8.48
C GLU A 84 -15.10 3.00 8.26
N LEU A 85 -14.38 2.44 9.25
CA LEU A 85 -12.94 2.22 9.13
C LEU A 85 -12.58 1.23 8.02
N SER A 86 -13.42 0.21 7.78
CA SER A 86 -13.22 -0.70 6.66
C SER A 86 -13.37 0.00 5.30
N LYS A 87 -14.29 0.97 5.17
CA LYS A 87 -14.42 1.78 3.96
C LYS A 87 -13.23 2.71 3.77
N GLU A 88 -12.78 3.36 4.85
CA GLU A 88 -11.58 4.20 4.83
C GLU A 88 -10.34 3.40 4.42
N GLN A 89 -10.20 2.18 4.97
CA GLN A 89 -9.12 1.26 4.59
C GLN A 89 -9.15 0.93 3.09
N ALA A 90 -10.33 0.62 2.54
CA ALA A 90 -10.47 0.31 1.11
C ALA A 90 -10.13 1.52 0.22
N SER A 91 -10.56 2.72 0.61
CA SER A 91 -10.25 3.95 -0.12
C SER A 91 -8.76 4.29 -0.11
N LEU A 92 -8.07 4.10 1.01
CA LEU A 92 -6.62 4.26 1.10
C LEU A 92 -5.87 3.21 0.28
N GLU A 93 -6.35 1.97 0.27
CA GLU A 93 -5.77 0.91 -0.56
C GLU A 93 -5.87 1.25 -2.06
N GLU A 94 -7.02 1.76 -2.50
CA GLU A 94 -7.22 2.21 -3.87
C GLU A 94 -6.30 3.39 -4.21
N THR A 95 -6.18 4.36 -3.29
CA THR A 95 -5.26 5.50 -3.44
C THR A 95 -3.82 5.04 -3.60
N VAL A 96 -3.38 4.09 -2.77
CA VAL A 96 -2.03 3.49 -2.87
C VAL A 96 -1.84 2.77 -4.21
N LYS A 97 -2.83 2.00 -4.67
CA LYS A 97 -2.76 1.30 -5.97
C LYS A 97 -2.70 2.26 -7.15
N THR A 98 -3.47 3.34 -7.12
CA THR A 98 -3.47 4.38 -8.16
C THR A 98 -2.10 5.05 -8.22
N LEU A 99 -1.58 5.51 -7.08
CA LEU A 99 -0.25 6.11 -6.99
C LEU A 99 0.84 5.14 -7.48
N LEU A 100 0.80 3.88 -7.08
CA LEU A 100 1.74 2.85 -7.54
C LEU A 100 1.70 2.62 -9.05
N SER A 101 0.55 2.81 -9.69
CA SER A 101 0.38 2.64 -11.14
C SER A 101 0.89 3.84 -11.92
N GLU A 102 0.86 5.04 -11.33
CA GLU A 102 1.43 6.25 -11.92
C GLU A 102 2.97 6.23 -11.92
N TYR A 103 3.60 5.58 -10.94
CA TYR A 103 5.06 5.56 -10.87
C TYR A 103 5.70 4.64 -11.91
N PRO A 104 6.75 5.11 -12.62
CA PRO A 104 7.51 4.27 -13.54
C PRO A 104 8.27 3.17 -12.79
N ASN A 105 8.58 2.09 -13.48
CA ASN A 105 9.41 1.02 -12.91
C ASN A 105 10.84 1.51 -12.60
N LEU A 106 11.46 0.91 -11.58
CA LEU A 106 12.84 1.23 -11.19
C LEU A 106 13.85 0.85 -12.29
N PRO A 107 14.88 1.68 -12.53
CA PRO A 107 15.96 1.30 -13.43
C PRO A 107 16.73 0.09 -12.88
N PHE A 108 17.02 -0.88 -13.74
CA PHE A 108 17.79 -2.06 -13.39
C PHE A 108 19.28 -1.70 -13.27
N SER A 109 20.00 -2.30 -12.33
CA SER A 109 21.43 -2.01 -12.09
C SER A 109 22.35 -2.39 -13.26
N GLY A 110 21.89 -3.26 -14.17
CA GLY A 110 22.63 -3.67 -15.37
C GLY A 110 22.36 -2.83 -16.63
N THR A 111 21.40 -1.90 -16.61
CA THR A 111 21.20 -0.99 -17.74
C THR A 111 22.10 0.22 -17.57
N GLY A 112 23.28 0.17 -18.19
CA GLY A 112 24.06 1.38 -18.44
C GLY A 112 23.16 2.39 -19.12
N MET A 113 22.93 3.54 -18.48
CA MET A 113 22.23 4.66 -19.11
C MET A 113 23.08 5.10 -20.30
N LEU A 114 22.75 4.65 -21.52
CA LEU A 114 23.15 5.36 -22.72
C LEU A 114 22.47 6.73 -22.65
N LYS A 115 23.23 7.72 -22.15
CA LYS A 115 22.97 9.12 -22.45
C LYS A 115 23.03 9.27 -23.97
N ASP A 116 21.96 9.83 -24.51
CA ASP A 116 21.86 10.43 -25.85
C ASP A 116 22.03 9.48 -27.06
N CYS A 117 20.92 8.87 -27.49
CA CYS A 117 20.78 8.41 -28.88
C CYS A 117 20.46 9.60 -29.80
N SER A 118 21.39 10.55 -29.95
CA SER A 118 21.26 11.64 -30.92
C SER A 118 22.07 11.44 -32.20
N LYS A 119 22.70 10.26 -32.40
CA LYS A 119 23.33 9.87 -33.66
C LYS A 119 23.24 8.36 -33.89
N VAL A 120 22.10 7.87 -34.41
CA VAL A 120 22.07 6.58 -35.11
C VAL A 120 22.13 6.87 -36.60
N THR A 121 23.31 7.28 -37.05
CA THR A 121 23.69 7.19 -38.46
C THR A 121 25.05 6.53 -38.51
N SER A 122 25.07 5.32 -39.05
CA SER A 122 26.24 4.55 -39.47
C SER A 122 27.06 3.85 -38.37
N CYS A 123 26.84 2.55 -38.23
CA CYS A 123 27.92 1.58 -38.02
C CYS A 123 27.43 0.19 -38.47
N PHE A 124 27.64 -0.15 -39.75
CA PHE A 124 28.71 -1.05 -40.21
C PHE A 124 28.48 -2.49 -39.72
N LEU A 125 27.78 -3.34 -40.49
CA LEU A 125 28.38 -4.13 -41.58
C LEU A 125 29.57 -4.97 -41.09
N VAL A 126 29.28 -6.06 -40.35
CA VAL A 126 30.09 -7.30 -40.34
C VAL A 126 29.14 -8.48 -40.11
N LEU A 127 28.54 -8.98 -41.20
CA LEU A 127 27.95 -10.32 -41.27
C LEU A 127 28.56 -11.01 -42.49
N LYS A 128 29.88 -11.21 -42.42
CA LYS A 128 30.61 -12.17 -43.25
C LYS A 128 31.66 -12.80 -42.35
N GLU A 129 31.77 -14.12 -42.47
CA GLU A 129 32.66 -15.04 -41.74
C GLU A 129 32.13 -15.53 -40.39
N TRP A 130 31.57 -16.75 -40.43
CA TRP A 130 31.55 -17.86 -39.46
C TRP A 130 30.78 -18.96 -40.23
N ILE A 131 31.40 -19.80 -41.08
CA ILE A 131 32.08 -21.09 -40.75
C ILE A 131 31.24 -21.82 -39.68
N PHE A 132 30.42 -22.83 -39.99
CA PHE A 132 30.73 -24.11 -40.64
C PHE A 132 29.49 -24.65 -41.38
#